data_AF-A0A9E4DZ05-F1
#
_entry.id   AF-A0A9E4DZ05-F1
#
_cell.length_a   1.000
_cell.length_b   1.000
_cell.length_c   1.000
_cell.angle_alpha   90.00
_cell.angle_beta   90.00
_cell.angle_gamma   90.00
#
_symmetry.space_group_name_H-M   'P 1'
#
loop_
_entity.id
_entity.type
_entity.pdbx_description
1 polymer ?
#
loop_
_entity_poly.entity_id
_entity_poly.type
_entity_poly.pdbx_seq_one_letter_code
_entity_poly.pdbx_strand_id
1 'polypeptide(L)'
;MVTHYLFVDELAFISDQLRVVFNRNAGDVATHISFRDVQQFRKQLCAWDGAFIKPPMSLVSACHLEMLCDFYQGKLDFSVFQGFDTADQELIQNEIAAYASREALDALIGYRLRNWASVGLQSPKWELYQDLVQDYYEQTISQERRDQIEEVEGALAETTNWTPQAIHARCIGELFFEVDEVRLMSKVRLDKYLEGVCQQRDRRRNQGGGRSQLLSMPDALQDSFQFFGLTYPVDLNALRERYRQLALNYHPDKGGNLEMMQRLNTAYRRISDYLRQAETDQLS
;
A
#
# COMPACT_ATOMS: atom_id res chain seq x y z
N MET A 1 32.27 17.26 6.46
CA MET A 1 31.23 17.02 7.49
C MET A 1 29.79 17.07 6.94
N VAL A 2 29.45 17.91 5.96
CA VAL A 2 28.06 18.01 5.44
C VAL A 2 27.56 16.74 4.73
N THR A 3 28.44 15.94 4.14
CA THR A 3 28.06 14.72 3.39
C THR A 3 27.66 13.53 4.26
N HIS A 4 28.05 13.49 5.53
CA HIS A 4 27.73 12.35 6.42
C HIS A 4 26.27 12.36 6.91
N TYR A 5 25.66 13.53 7.04
CA TYR A 5 24.29 13.64 7.56
C TYR A 5 23.22 13.21 6.55
N LEU A 6 23.48 13.37 5.24
CA LEU A 6 22.48 13.10 4.21
C LEU A 6 22.14 11.62 4.02
N PHE A 7 23.05 10.69 4.35
CA PHE A 7 22.76 9.27 4.19
C PHE A 7 22.06 8.64 5.39
N VAL A 8 22.27 9.19 6.59
CA VAL A 8 21.59 8.73 7.80
C VAL A 8 20.09 8.84 7.59
N ASP A 9 19.62 9.96 7.05
CA ASP A 9 18.19 10.20 6.81
C ASP A 9 17.58 9.26 5.75
N GLU A 10 18.38 8.78 4.78
CA GLU A 10 17.89 7.92 3.68
C GLU A 10 17.55 6.50 4.12
N LEU A 11 18.08 6.01 5.25
CA LEU A 11 17.75 4.68 5.79
C LEU A 11 17.24 4.72 7.22
N ALA A 12 17.54 5.78 8.00
CA ALA A 12 17.01 5.95 9.35
C ALA A 12 15.49 6.23 9.39
N PHE A 13 14.84 6.43 8.24
CA PHE A 13 13.39 6.42 8.17
C PHE A 13 12.81 5.02 8.39
N ILE A 14 13.58 3.95 8.13
CA ILE A 14 13.12 2.56 8.26
C ILE A 14 12.79 2.24 9.72
N SER A 15 13.66 2.59 10.67
CA SER A 15 13.38 2.43 12.10
C SER A 15 14.25 3.32 12.99
N ASP A 16 13.79 3.54 14.22
CA ASP A 16 14.54 4.33 15.19
C ASP A 16 15.81 3.62 15.67
N GLN A 17 15.83 2.29 15.64
CA GLN A 17 17.02 1.49 15.95
C GLN A 17 18.15 1.76 14.94
N LEU A 18 17.82 1.77 13.64
CA LEU A 18 18.78 2.14 12.58
C LEU A 18 19.29 3.57 12.76
N ARG A 19 18.41 4.50 13.15
CA ARG A 19 18.81 5.87 13.45
C ARG A 19 19.87 5.93 14.56
N VAL A 20 19.68 5.17 15.64
CA VAL A 20 20.64 5.09 16.75
C VAL A 20 21.97 4.53 16.27
N VAL A 21 21.95 3.42 15.52
CA VAL A 21 23.16 2.80 14.96
C VAL A 21 23.93 3.77 14.07
N PHE A 22 23.25 4.41 13.12
CA PHE A 22 23.90 5.34 12.19
C PHE A 22 24.40 6.61 12.88
N ASN A 23 23.66 7.15 13.85
CA ASN A 23 24.10 8.33 14.61
C ASN A 23 25.34 8.04 15.46
N ARG A 24 25.39 6.87 16.11
CA ARG A 24 26.56 6.47 16.93
C ARG A 24 27.83 6.34 16.08
N ASN A 25 27.69 5.92 14.84
CA ASN A 25 28.78 5.66 13.90
C ASN A 25 29.06 6.83 12.93
N ALA A 26 28.37 7.97 13.06
CA ALA A 26 28.45 9.08 12.10
C ALA A 26 29.84 9.75 11.98
N GLY A 27 30.76 9.46 12.89
CA GLY A 27 32.14 9.97 12.88
C GLY A 27 33.22 8.94 12.55
N ASP A 28 32.86 7.66 12.38
CA ASP A 28 33.81 6.60 12.10
C ASP A 28 34.04 6.44 10.59
N VAL A 29 35.32 6.42 10.21
CA VAL A 29 35.76 6.24 8.82
C VAL A 29 35.51 4.81 8.36
N ALA A 30 35.56 3.83 9.26
CA ALA A 30 35.32 2.42 8.93
C ALA A 30 33.87 2.18 8.47
N THR A 31 32.92 2.89 9.07
CA THR A 31 31.48 2.82 8.75
C THR A 31 31.06 3.82 7.68
N HIS A 32 32.01 4.45 6.97
CA HIS A 32 31.69 5.43 5.95
C HIS A 32 31.07 4.74 4.74
N ILE A 33 29.81 5.11 4.45
CA ILE A 33 29.11 4.66 3.24
C ILE A 33 28.94 5.86 2.31
N SER A 34 29.26 5.67 1.03
CA SER A 34 29.01 6.73 0.05
C SER A 34 27.51 6.90 -0.19
N PHE A 35 27.06 8.15 -0.35
CA PHE A 35 25.66 8.45 -0.69
C PHE A 35 25.19 7.70 -1.95
N ARG A 36 26.10 7.51 -2.92
CA ARG A 36 25.82 6.75 -4.14
C ARG A 36 25.49 5.30 -3.85
N ASP A 37 26.22 4.66 -2.95
CA ASP A 37 26.01 3.25 -2.60
C ASP A 37 24.71 3.08 -1.83
N VAL A 38 24.39 3.99 -0.89
CA VAL A 38 23.08 4.00 -0.20
C VAL A 38 21.93 4.17 -1.19
N GLN A 39 22.03 5.11 -2.14
CA GLN A 39 21.00 5.30 -3.16
C GLN A 39 20.84 4.05 -4.04
N GLN A 40 21.94 3.43 -4.44
CA GLN A 40 21.89 2.22 -5.26
C GLN A 40 21.31 1.02 -4.48
N PHE A 41 21.62 0.91 -3.19
CA PHE A 41 21.03 -0.08 -2.29
C PHE A 41 19.52 0.17 -2.10
N ARG A 42 19.11 1.41 -1.84
CA ARG A 42 17.71 1.79 -1.61
C ARG A 42 16.78 1.43 -2.77
N LYS A 43 17.26 1.50 -4.02
CA LYS A 43 16.49 1.06 -5.19
C LYS A 43 16.07 -0.41 -5.11
N GLN A 44 16.81 -1.25 -4.39
CA GLN A 44 16.44 -2.65 -4.17
C GLN A 44 15.28 -2.82 -3.18
N LEU A 45 15.00 -1.79 -2.38
CA LEU A 45 13.97 -1.80 -1.32
C LEU A 45 12.64 -1.21 -1.79
N CYS A 46 12.64 -0.25 -2.71
CA CYS A 46 11.41 0.44 -3.12
C CYS A 46 10.63 -0.35 -4.17
N ALA A 47 9.42 -0.81 -3.87
CA ALA A 47 8.65 -1.70 -4.76
C ALA A 47 8.32 -1.14 -6.15
N TRP A 48 8.36 0.19 -6.29
CA TRP A 48 8.11 0.92 -7.53
C TRP A 48 9.34 1.02 -8.43
N ASP A 49 10.53 0.72 -7.90
CA ASP A 49 11.79 0.74 -8.65
C ASP A 49 11.98 -0.57 -9.45
N GLY A 50 12.59 -0.47 -10.63
CA GLY A 50 12.88 -1.63 -11.47
C GLY A 50 13.93 -2.57 -10.87
N ALA A 51 14.77 -2.07 -9.96
CA ALA A 51 15.76 -2.85 -9.23
C ALA A 51 15.19 -3.55 -7.98
N PHE A 52 13.91 -3.34 -7.66
CA PHE A 52 13.27 -4.00 -6.53
C PHE A 52 13.33 -5.52 -6.66
N ILE A 53 13.80 -6.18 -5.60
CA ILE A 53 13.87 -7.63 -5.55
C ILE A 53 12.46 -8.17 -5.27
N LYS A 54 11.80 -8.66 -6.32
CA LYS A 54 10.44 -9.21 -6.20
C LYS A 54 10.45 -10.58 -5.51
N PRO A 55 9.69 -10.76 -4.42
CA PRO A 55 9.58 -12.05 -3.76
C PRO A 55 8.66 -12.98 -4.55
N PRO A 56 8.74 -14.31 -4.34
CA PRO A 56 7.77 -15.24 -4.86
C PRO A 56 6.35 -14.86 -4.43
N MET A 57 5.41 -14.81 -5.38
CA MET A 57 4.01 -14.45 -5.10
C MET A 57 3.32 -15.40 -4.11
N SER A 58 3.83 -16.63 -3.97
CA SER A 58 3.35 -17.58 -2.95
C SER A 58 3.59 -17.08 -1.52
N LEU A 59 4.74 -16.44 -1.26
CA LEU A 59 5.05 -15.86 0.05
C LEU A 59 4.17 -14.65 0.35
N VAL A 60 4.06 -13.75 -0.63
CA VAL A 60 3.23 -12.54 -0.54
C VAL A 60 1.77 -12.88 -0.33
N SER A 61 1.22 -13.78 -1.15
CA SER A 61 -0.21 -14.12 -1.12
C SER A 61 -0.66 -14.84 0.14
N ALA A 62 0.30 -15.40 0.89
CA ALA A 62 0.08 -16.03 2.19
C ALA A 62 0.26 -15.03 3.36
N CYS A 63 0.74 -13.81 3.12
CA CYS A 63 1.07 -12.82 4.15
C CYS A 63 2.09 -13.35 5.18
N HIS A 64 3.01 -14.24 4.78
CA HIS A 64 4.01 -14.80 5.70
C HIS A 64 5.18 -13.84 5.87
N LEU A 65 5.06 -12.89 6.80
CA LEU A 65 6.05 -11.82 6.99
C LEU A 65 7.45 -12.37 7.35
N GLU A 66 7.54 -13.37 8.22
CA GLU A 66 8.82 -14.00 8.61
C GLU A 66 9.56 -14.62 7.40
N MET A 67 8.85 -15.38 6.56
CA MET A 67 9.45 -15.96 5.35
C MET A 67 9.84 -14.90 4.31
N LEU A 68 9.15 -13.75 4.28
CA LEU A 68 9.56 -12.62 3.46
C LEU A 68 10.84 -11.98 4.02
N CYS A 69 10.97 -11.85 5.34
CA CYS A 69 12.19 -11.37 5.98
C CYS A 69 13.39 -12.27 5.61
N ASP A 70 13.26 -13.58 5.79
CA ASP A 70 14.30 -14.56 5.41
C ASP A 70 14.66 -14.45 3.92
N PHE A 71 13.65 -14.29 3.06
CA PHE A 71 13.87 -14.07 1.63
C PHE A 71 14.72 -12.82 1.38
N TYR A 72 14.39 -11.69 1.99
CA TYR A 72 15.13 -10.44 1.77
C TYR A 72 16.52 -10.46 2.39
N GLN A 73 16.70 -11.07 3.57
CA GLN A 73 18.02 -11.30 4.16
C GLN A 73 18.95 -12.08 3.20
N GLY A 74 18.42 -13.11 2.54
CA GLY A 74 19.18 -13.93 1.59
C GLY A 74 19.34 -13.34 0.19
N LYS A 75 18.72 -12.20 -0.11
CA LYS A 75 18.72 -11.60 -1.46
C LYS A 75 19.31 -10.22 -1.57
N LEU A 76 19.20 -9.41 -0.52
CA LEU A 76 19.79 -8.08 -0.50
C LEU A 76 21.31 -8.16 -0.31
N ASP A 77 22.03 -7.31 -1.03
CA ASP A 77 23.48 -7.18 -0.88
C ASP A 77 23.82 -6.18 0.24
N PHE A 78 24.09 -6.69 1.43
CA PHE A 78 24.48 -5.89 2.59
C PHE A 78 25.98 -5.56 2.65
N SER A 79 26.74 -5.80 1.58
CA SER A 79 28.18 -5.51 1.55
C SER A 79 28.51 -4.04 1.84
N VAL A 80 27.57 -3.14 1.51
CA VAL A 80 27.66 -1.71 1.81
C VAL A 80 27.77 -1.39 3.31
N PHE A 81 27.38 -2.32 4.19
CA PHE A 81 27.41 -2.16 5.65
C PHE A 81 28.55 -2.93 6.34
N GLN A 82 29.52 -3.49 5.59
CA GLN A 82 30.63 -4.29 6.17
C GLN A 82 31.53 -3.53 7.14
N GLY A 83 31.48 -2.19 7.13
CA GLY A 83 32.23 -1.34 8.04
C GLY A 83 31.70 -1.29 9.48
N PHE A 84 30.46 -1.73 9.71
CA PHE A 84 29.83 -1.74 11.03
C PHE A 84 30.31 -2.93 11.86
N ASP A 85 30.17 -2.88 13.19
CA ASP A 85 30.42 -4.07 14.00
C ASP A 85 29.38 -5.17 13.74
N THR A 86 29.67 -6.40 14.15
CA THR A 86 28.82 -7.56 13.85
C THR A 86 27.39 -7.40 14.38
N ALA A 87 27.21 -6.81 15.55
CA ALA A 87 25.89 -6.65 16.15
C ALA A 87 25.07 -5.58 15.40
N ASP A 88 25.72 -4.48 15.02
CA ASP A 88 25.11 -3.44 14.19
C ASP A 88 24.78 -3.97 12.79
N GLN A 89 25.64 -4.79 12.18
CA GLN A 89 25.36 -5.42 10.89
C GLN A 89 24.12 -6.33 10.95
N GLU A 90 24.00 -7.15 12.00
CA GLU A 90 22.84 -8.03 12.19
C GLU A 90 21.56 -7.21 12.37
N LEU A 91 21.58 -6.18 13.21
CA LEU A 91 20.45 -5.27 13.38
C LEU A 91 20.08 -4.58 12.06
N ILE A 92 21.06 -4.08 11.31
CA ILE A 92 20.84 -3.43 10.02
C ILE A 92 20.15 -4.37 9.04
N GLN A 93 20.63 -5.62 8.95
CA GLN A 93 20.06 -6.63 8.08
C GLN A 93 18.61 -6.95 8.46
N ASN A 94 18.33 -7.13 9.74
CA ASN A 94 17.00 -7.46 10.24
C ASN A 94 15.99 -6.33 9.97
N GLU A 95 16.35 -5.10 10.30
CA GLU A 95 15.47 -3.93 10.14
C GLU A 95 15.16 -3.65 8.65
N ILE A 96 16.18 -3.73 7.79
CA ILE A 96 16.01 -3.50 6.35
C ILE A 96 15.21 -4.62 5.69
N ALA A 97 15.46 -5.89 6.05
CA ALA A 97 14.70 -7.01 5.51
C ALA A 97 13.23 -6.96 5.95
N ALA A 98 12.97 -6.58 7.20
CA ALA A 98 11.62 -6.38 7.69
C ALA A 98 10.90 -5.24 6.95
N TYR A 99 11.58 -4.13 6.69
CA TYR A 99 11.05 -3.05 5.86
C TYR A 99 10.73 -3.49 4.43
N ALA A 100 11.68 -4.16 3.76
CA ALA A 100 11.46 -4.65 2.39
C ALA A 100 10.27 -5.62 2.31
N SER A 101 10.07 -6.44 3.34
CA SER A 101 8.92 -7.35 3.46
C SER A 101 7.60 -6.58 3.54
N ARG A 102 7.53 -5.54 4.37
CA ARG A 102 6.34 -4.68 4.51
C ARG A 102 6.04 -3.92 3.22
N GLU A 103 7.07 -3.34 2.59
CA GLU A 103 6.94 -2.65 1.29
C GLU A 103 6.43 -3.61 0.20
N ALA A 104 6.92 -4.85 0.17
CA ALA A 104 6.44 -5.87 -0.76
C ALA A 104 4.96 -6.21 -0.53
N LEU A 105 4.56 -6.38 0.73
CA LEU A 105 3.17 -6.66 1.10
C LEU A 105 2.25 -5.52 0.69
N ASP A 106 2.58 -4.28 1.08
CA ASP A 106 1.82 -3.08 0.70
C ASP A 106 1.63 -3.01 -0.81
N ALA A 107 2.73 -3.04 -1.57
CA ALA A 107 2.72 -2.80 -3.00
C ALA A 107 2.04 -3.92 -3.82
N LEU A 108 2.18 -5.18 -3.40
CA LEU A 108 1.73 -6.33 -4.20
C LEU A 108 0.32 -6.80 -3.83
N ILE A 109 -0.08 -6.68 -2.55
CA ILE A 109 -1.39 -7.13 -2.09
C ILE A 109 -2.15 -6.10 -1.24
N GLY A 110 -1.48 -5.34 -0.37
CA GLY A 110 -2.13 -4.45 0.59
C GLY A 110 -3.05 -3.44 -0.09
N TYR A 111 -2.53 -2.70 -1.08
CA TYR A 111 -3.33 -1.77 -1.87
C TYR A 111 -4.56 -2.42 -2.52
N ARG A 112 -4.44 -3.66 -2.99
CA ARG A 112 -5.55 -4.38 -3.64
C ARG A 112 -6.60 -4.80 -2.63
N LEU A 113 -6.18 -5.40 -1.51
CA LEU A 113 -7.07 -5.81 -0.44
C LEU A 113 -7.83 -4.61 0.15
N ARG A 114 -7.13 -3.51 0.41
CA ARG A 114 -7.75 -2.25 0.83
C ARG A 114 -8.78 -1.74 -0.17
N ASN A 115 -8.45 -1.73 -1.46
CA ASN A 115 -9.37 -1.28 -2.50
C ASN A 115 -10.63 -2.16 -2.55
N TRP A 116 -10.49 -3.47 -2.40
CA TRP A 116 -11.60 -4.41 -2.30
C TRP A 116 -12.46 -4.17 -1.05
N ALA A 117 -11.84 -4.04 0.12
CA ALA A 117 -12.54 -3.73 1.36
C ALA A 117 -13.30 -2.38 1.28
N SER A 118 -12.72 -1.38 0.59
CA SER A 118 -13.36 -0.07 0.39
C SER A 118 -14.63 -0.13 -0.46
N VAL A 119 -14.78 -1.20 -1.25
CA VAL A 119 -15.99 -1.53 -2.01
C VAL A 119 -16.75 -2.69 -1.36
N GLY A 120 -16.61 -2.90 -0.05
CA GLY A 120 -17.39 -3.86 0.72
C GLY A 120 -17.03 -5.33 0.52
N LEU A 121 -16.00 -5.63 -0.28
CA LEU A 121 -15.49 -7.00 -0.45
C LEU A 121 -14.54 -7.32 0.69
N GLN A 122 -15.09 -7.91 1.75
CA GLN A 122 -14.29 -8.45 2.85
C GLN A 122 -13.69 -9.80 2.44
N SER A 123 -12.42 -10.01 2.77
CA SER A 123 -11.70 -11.25 2.52
C SER A 123 -10.97 -11.64 3.80
N PRO A 124 -10.90 -12.94 4.17
CA PRO A 124 -10.06 -13.38 5.29
C PRO A 124 -8.60 -12.92 5.15
N LYS A 125 -8.13 -12.72 3.92
CA LYS A 125 -6.79 -12.15 3.66
C LYS A 125 -6.66 -10.69 4.04
N TRP A 126 -7.75 -9.93 3.92
CA TRP A 126 -7.76 -8.53 4.34
C TRP A 126 -7.72 -8.45 5.86
N GLU A 127 -8.51 -9.25 6.57
CA GLU A 127 -8.46 -9.33 8.03
C GLU A 127 -7.06 -9.71 8.53
N LEU A 128 -6.47 -10.78 7.97
CA LEU A 128 -5.09 -11.18 8.27
C LEU A 128 -4.08 -10.04 8.00
N TYR A 129 -4.29 -9.29 6.93
CA TYR A 129 -3.43 -8.15 6.60
C TYR A 129 -3.56 -7.02 7.63
N GLN A 130 -4.80 -6.70 8.02
CA GLN A 130 -5.07 -5.68 9.03
C GLN A 130 -4.47 -6.06 10.38
N ASP A 131 -4.56 -7.33 10.77
CA ASP A 131 -3.93 -7.83 12.00
C ASP A 131 -2.42 -7.60 11.98
N LEU A 132 -1.74 -7.89 10.85
CA LEU A 132 -0.30 -7.64 10.72
C LEU A 132 0.06 -6.15 10.79
N VAL A 133 -0.76 -5.26 10.19
CA VAL A 133 -0.54 -3.81 10.26
C VAL A 133 -0.79 -3.31 11.68
N GLN A 134 -1.80 -3.83 12.37
CA GLN A 134 -2.10 -3.50 13.76
C GLN A 134 -0.97 -3.93 14.69
N ASP A 135 -0.48 -5.17 14.57
CA ASP A 135 0.67 -5.65 15.33
C ASP A 135 1.90 -4.76 15.11
N TYR A 136 2.14 -4.36 13.87
CA TYR A 136 3.23 -3.45 13.53
C TYR A 136 3.04 -2.06 14.17
N TYR A 137 1.83 -1.50 14.13
CA TYR A 137 1.50 -0.25 14.78
C TYR A 137 1.79 -0.31 16.29
N GLU A 138 1.36 -1.38 16.95
CA GLU A 138 1.53 -1.55 18.40
C GLU A 138 3.00 -1.64 18.83
N GLN A 139 3.85 -2.23 17.99
CA GLN A 139 5.28 -2.36 18.21
C GLN A 139 6.06 -1.08 17.87
N THR A 140 5.61 -0.34 16.85
CA THR A 140 6.38 0.73 16.21
C THR A 140 6.02 2.11 16.74
N ILE A 141 4.77 2.33 17.10
CA ILE A 141 4.28 3.62 17.60
C ILE A 141 4.48 3.69 19.11
N SER A 142 5.23 4.69 19.56
CA SER A 142 5.50 4.90 20.98
C SER A 142 4.21 5.21 21.77
N GLN A 143 4.20 4.92 23.07
CA GLN A 143 3.03 5.22 23.91
C GLN A 143 2.66 6.69 23.88
N GLU A 144 3.63 7.60 24.01
CA GLU A 144 3.41 9.05 23.91
C GLU A 144 2.70 9.43 22.60
N ARG A 145 3.07 8.78 21.50
CA ARG A 145 2.46 9.01 20.19
C ARG A 145 1.04 8.47 20.12
N ARG A 146 0.77 7.30 20.73
CA ARG A 146 -0.58 6.75 20.85
C ARG A 146 -1.49 7.66 21.67
N ASP A 147 -0.98 8.18 22.79
CA ASP A 147 -1.72 9.12 23.64
C ASP A 147 -2.10 10.41 22.86
N GLN A 148 -1.17 10.93 22.03
CA GLN A 148 -1.44 12.07 21.14
C GLN A 148 -2.54 11.76 20.11
N ILE A 149 -2.51 10.56 19.52
CA ILE A 149 -3.51 10.10 18.57
C ILE A 149 -4.88 9.99 19.25
N GLU A 150 -4.96 9.39 20.43
CA GLU A 150 -6.20 9.27 21.22
C GLU A 150 -6.78 10.63 21.62
N GLU A 151 -5.95 11.61 21.99
CA GLU A 151 -6.39 12.97 22.31
C GLU A 151 -7.12 13.62 21.11
N VAL A 152 -6.52 13.51 19.92
CA VAL A 152 -7.08 14.05 18.68
C VAL A 152 -8.34 13.28 18.27
N GLU A 153 -8.35 11.96 18.43
CA GLU A 153 -9.53 11.12 18.19
C GLU A 153 -10.71 11.52 19.08
N GLY A 154 -10.46 11.77 20.37
CA GLY A 154 -11.48 12.25 21.31
C GLY A 154 -12.08 13.59 20.86
N ALA A 155 -11.22 14.55 20.53
CA ALA A 155 -11.66 15.86 20.04
C ALA A 155 -12.45 15.78 18.71
N LEU A 156 -12.06 14.86 17.82
CA LEU A 156 -12.76 14.63 16.55
C LEU A 156 -14.09 13.89 16.74
N ALA A 157 -14.17 12.95 17.70
CA ALA A 157 -15.41 12.25 18.01
C ALA A 157 -16.48 13.20 18.58
N GLU A 158 -16.09 14.27 19.28
CA GLU A 158 -17.02 15.30 19.77
C GLU A 158 -17.59 16.18 18.66
N THR A 159 -16.84 16.37 17.57
CA THR A 159 -17.18 17.31 16.48
C THR A 159 -17.70 16.60 15.23
N THR A 160 -17.66 15.27 15.20
CA THR A 160 -18.09 14.45 14.06
C THR A 160 -19.07 13.35 14.50
N ASN A 161 -19.72 12.68 13.55
CA ASN A 161 -20.62 11.55 13.82
C ASN A 161 -19.88 10.19 13.89
N TRP A 162 -18.56 10.19 14.10
CA TRP A 162 -17.76 8.98 14.11
C TRP A 162 -17.54 8.46 15.52
N THR A 163 -17.44 7.14 15.67
CA THR A 163 -16.99 6.55 16.92
C THR A 163 -15.46 6.66 17.03
N PRO A 164 -14.89 6.80 18.24
CA PRO A 164 -13.44 6.80 18.43
C PRO A 164 -12.75 5.64 17.74
N GLN A 165 -13.31 4.42 17.82
CA GLN A 165 -12.74 3.24 17.17
C GLN A 165 -12.70 3.35 15.63
N ALA A 166 -13.70 3.99 15.03
CA ALA A 166 -13.75 4.16 13.58
C ALA A 166 -12.80 5.27 13.10
N ILE A 167 -12.52 6.26 13.95
CA ILE A 167 -11.47 7.25 13.72
C ILE A 167 -10.12 6.56 13.87
N HIS A 168 -9.91 5.82 14.96
CA HIS A 168 -8.71 5.07 15.26
C HIS A 168 -8.28 4.15 14.12
N ALA A 169 -9.19 3.28 13.65
CA ALA A 169 -8.93 2.38 12.53
C ALA A 169 -8.46 3.09 11.24
N ARG A 170 -8.74 4.39 11.10
CA ARG A 170 -8.22 5.20 9.99
C ARG A 170 -6.96 5.95 10.30
N CYS A 171 -6.77 6.32 11.56
CA CYS A 171 -5.60 7.04 12.05
C CYS A 171 -4.36 6.15 12.09
N ILE A 172 -4.52 4.88 12.49
CA ILE A 172 -3.43 3.88 12.50
C ILE A 172 -2.88 3.57 11.10
N GLY A 173 -3.68 3.80 10.06
CA GLY A 173 -3.37 3.39 8.69
C GLY A 173 -3.85 1.98 8.37
N GLU A 174 -4.16 1.75 7.10
CA GLU A 174 -4.60 0.46 6.57
C GLU A 174 -3.44 -0.30 5.91
N LEU A 175 -2.26 0.32 5.84
CA LEU A 175 -1.05 -0.15 5.17
C LEU A 175 0.19 0.13 6.04
N PHE A 176 1.25 -0.64 5.89
CA PHE A 176 2.46 -0.50 6.70
C PHE A 176 3.13 0.87 6.51
N PHE A 177 3.20 1.37 5.27
CA PHE A 177 3.79 2.68 5.01
C PHE A 177 3.02 3.81 5.70
N GLU A 178 1.71 3.65 5.92
CA GLU A 178 0.89 4.66 6.62
C GLU A 178 1.25 4.68 8.12
N VAL A 179 1.52 3.52 8.71
CA VAL A 179 2.08 3.42 10.07
C VAL A 179 3.45 4.11 10.15
N ASP A 180 4.32 3.87 9.16
CA ASP A 180 5.64 4.53 9.10
C ASP A 180 5.51 6.05 8.94
N GLU A 181 4.57 6.53 8.13
CA GLU A 181 4.28 7.96 8.04
C GLU A 181 3.82 8.50 9.41
N VAL A 182 2.87 7.84 10.06
CA VAL A 182 2.38 8.24 11.39
C VAL A 182 3.49 8.26 12.42
N ARG A 183 4.44 7.32 12.39
CA ARG A 183 5.63 7.35 13.25
C ARG A 183 6.49 8.58 12.99
N LEU A 184 6.78 8.87 11.72
CA LEU A 184 7.76 9.87 11.31
C LEU A 184 7.23 11.31 11.26
N MET A 185 5.91 11.52 11.28
CA MET A 185 5.31 12.85 11.23
C MET A 185 5.79 13.75 12.39
N SER A 186 5.91 15.06 12.16
CA SER A 186 5.97 15.99 13.30
C SER A 186 4.59 16.05 13.99
N LYS A 187 4.52 16.46 15.26
CA LYS A 187 3.25 16.66 15.96
C LYS A 187 2.26 17.50 15.13
N VAL A 188 2.72 18.66 14.64
CA VAL A 188 1.92 19.56 13.81
C VAL A 188 1.42 18.90 12.52
N ARG A 189 2.22 18.02 11.90
CA ARG A 189 1.80 17.29 10.70
C ARG A 189 0.82 16.18 11.02
N LEU A 190 1.01 15.47 12.15
CA LEU A 190 0.10 14.46 12.64
C LEU A 190 -1.28 15.07 12.91
N ASP A 191 -1.36 16.15 13.69
CA ASP A 191 -2.63 16.82 14.02
C ASP A 191 -3.43 17.15 12.75
N LYS A 192 -2.77 17.77 11.76
CA LYS A 192 -3.37 18.10 10.46
C LYS A 192 -3.77 16.87 9.64
N TYR A 193 -2.98 15.80 9.70
CA TYR A 193 -3.27 14.55 9.02
C TYR A 193 -4.55 13.93 9.57
N LEU A 194 -4.66 13.81 10.90
CA LEU A 194 -5.82 13.24 11.59
C LEU A 194 -7.09 14.06 11.33
N GLU A 195 -7.00 15.39 11.37
CA GLU A 195 -8.10 16.28 10.95
C GLU A 195 -8.54 16.02 9.49
N GLY A 196 -7.59 15.84 8.58
CA GLY A 196 -7.84 15.59 7.17
C GLY A 196 -8.51 14.23 6.89
N VAL A 197 -8.12 13.19 7.63
CA VAL A 197 -8.70 11.83 7.53
C VAL A 197 -10.21 11.86 7.80
N CYS A 198 -10.66 12.65 8.77
CA CYS A 198 -12.08 12.80 9.09
C CYS A 198 -12.85 13.56 8.00
N GLN A 199 -12.24 14.59 7.40
CA GLN A 199 -12.90 15.43 6.37
C GLN A 199 -13.06 14.74 5.00
N GLN A 200 -12.21 13.77 4.65
CA GLN A 200 -12.24 13.13 3.32
C GLN A 200 -13.52 12.33 3.01
N ARG A 201 -14.24 11.81 4.01
CA ARG A 201 -15.47 11.02 3.76
C ARG A 201 -16.68 11.89 3.47
N ASP A 202 -16.79 13.09 4.04
CA ASP A 202 -17.91 14.00 3.75
C ASP A 202 -17.94 14.38 2.26
N ARG A 203 -16.75 14.53 1.65
CA ARG A 203 -16.61 14.77 0.21
C ARG A 203 -16.99 13.55 -0.64
N ARG A 204 -16.61 12.32 -0.22
CA ARG A 204 -16.95 11.08 -0.96
C ARG A 204 -18.41 10.67 -0.81
N ARG A 205 -19.05 10.95 0.34
CA ARG A 205 -20.47 10.67 0.59
C ARG A 205 -21.37 11.58 -0.27
N ASN A 206 -20.98 12.84 -0.45
CA ASN A 206 -21.69 13.79 -1.33
C ASN A 206 -21.51 13.51 -2.84
N GLN A 207 -20.54 12.68 -3.25
CA GLN A 207 -20.35 12.25 -4.64
C GLN A 207 -20.93 10.83 -4.93
N GLY A 208 -21.58 10.21 -3.94
CA GLY A 208 -21.82 8.77 -3.89
C GLY A 208 -23.16 8.23 -4.43
N GLY A 209 -23.90 8.98 -5.26
CA GLY A 209 -25.20 8.53 -5.78
C GLY A 209 -25.18 7.27 -6.66
N GLY A 210 -24.02 6.91 -7.24
CA GLY A 210 -23.89 5.77 -8.16
C GLY A 210 -23.32 4.47 -7.58
N ARG A 211 -22.85 4.48 -6.32
CA ARG A 211 -21.97 3.43 -5.77
C ARG A 211 -22.70 2.22 -5.17
N SER A 212 -23.98 2.35 -4.86
CA SER A 212 -24.77 1.31 -4.18
C SER A 212 -25.13 0.12 -5.08
N GLN A 213 -25.08 0.27 -6.41
CA GLN A 213 -25.47 -0.79 -7.36
C GLN A 213 -24.32 -1.76 -7.69
N LEU A 214 -23.04 -1.35 -7.56
CA LEU A 214 -21.89 -2.24 -7.78
C LEU A 214 -21.78 -3.34 -6.72
N LEU A 215 -22.19 -3.04 -5.48
CA LEU A 215 -22.15 -3.95 -4.34
C LEU A 215 -23.10 -5.16 -4.48
N SER A 216 -24.05 -5.10 -5.42
CA SER A 216 -25.01 -6.18 -5.71
C SER A 216 -24.59 -7.03 -6.92
N MET A 217 -23.47 -6.70 -7.57
CA MET A 217 -23.01 -7.40 -8.78
C MET A 217 -22.17 -8.63 -8.42
N PRO A 218 -22.30 -9.76 -9.14
CA PRO A 218 -21.41 -10.91 -8.98
C PRO A 218 -19.92 -10.55 -9.18
N ASP A 219 -19.01 -11.19 -8.44
CA ASP A 219 -17.56 -10.91 -8.47
C ASP A 219 -16.97 -10.89 -9.89
N ALA A 220 -17.37 -11.86 -10.73
CA ALA A 220 -16.91 -11.96 -12.11
C ALA A 220 -17.28 -10.75 -12.99
N LEU A 221 -18.34 -10.03 -12.62
CA LEU A 221 -18.78 -8.80 -13.27
C LEU A 221 -17.98 -7.60 -12.75
N GLN A 222 -17.72 -7.53 -11.44
CA GLN A 222 -16.88 -6.49 -10.84
C GLN A 222 -15.45 -6.54 -11.40
N ASP A 223 -14.85 -7.73 -11.49
CA ASP A 223 -13.55 -7.95 -12.14
C ASP A 223 -13.52 -7.44 -13.58
N SER A 224 -14.65 -7.55 -14.27
CA SER A 224 -14.79 -7.08 -15.65
C SER A 224 -14.76 -5.55 -15.69
N PHE A 225 -15.50 -4.86 -14.81
CA PHE A 225 -15.45 -3.40 -14.70
C PHE A 225 -14.04 -2.89 -14.37
N GLN A 226 -13.35 -3.57 -13.45
CA GLN A 226 -11.98 -3.25 -13.09
C GLN A 226 -11.01 -3.45 -14.27
N PHE A 227 -11.14 -4.56 -15.01
CA PHE A 227 -10.34 -4.82 -16.21
C PHE A 227 -10.47 -3.70 -17.25
N PHE A 228 -11.65 -3.10 -17.37
CA PHE A 228 -11.91 -1.97 -18.25
C PHE A 228 -11.47 -0.61 -17.69
N GLY A 229 -11.22 -0.52 -16.38
CA GLY A 229 -11.01 0.73 -15.67
C GLY A 229 -12.25 1.63 -15.68
N LEU A 230 -13.44 1.04 -15.61
CA LEU A 230 -14.72 1.76 -15.63
C LEU A 230 -15.39 1.72 -14.25
N THR A 231 -16.11 2.79 -13.93
CA THR A 231 -16.91 2.91 -12.71
C THR A 231 -18.38 2.96 -13.10
N TYR A 232 -19.23 2.18 -12.42
CA TYR A 232 -20.68 2.24 -12.60
C TYR A 232 -21.29 3.47 -11.88
N PRO A 233 -22.37 4.09 -12.40
CA PRO A 233 -23.07 3.76 -13.64
C PRO A 233 -22.23 4.09 -14.88
N VAL A 234 -22.25 3.18 -15.85
CA VAL A 234 -21.65 3.38 -17.17
C VAL A 234 -22.67 3.01 -18.23
N ASP A 235 -22.78 3.80 -19.30
CA ASP A 235 -23.64 3.46 -20.42
C ASP A 235 -22.94 2.51 -21.42
N LEU A 236 -23.74 1.87 -22.27
CA LEU A 236 -23.24 0.95 -23.29
C LEU A 236 -22.29 1.60 -24.30
N ASN A 237 -22.41 2.91 -24.54
CA ASN A 237 -21.56 3.62 -25.49
C ASN A 237 -20.15 3.85 -24.93
N ALA A 238 -20.04 4.25 -23.67
CA ALA A 238 -18.79 4.40 -22.94
C ALA A 238 -18.06 3.05 -22.80
N LEU A 239 -18.79 1.96 -22.52
CA LEU A 239 -18.22 0.60 -22.53
C LEU A 239 -17.67 0.22 -23.91
N ARG A 240 -18.43 0.46 -24.99
CA ARG A 240 -18.01 0.17 -26.37
C ARG A 240 -16.77 0.94 -26.76
N GLU A 241 -16.70 2.21 -26.38
CA GLU A 241 -15.55 3.04 -26.73
C GLU A 241 -14.30 2.56 -26.01
N ARG A 242 -14.42 2.24 -24.72
CA ARG A 242 -13.31 1.67 -23.95
C ARG A 242 -12.87 0.31 -24.50
N TYR A 243 -13.82 -0.53 -24.91
CA TYR A 243 -13.53 -1.80 -25.57
C TYR A 243 -12.69 -1.60 -26.84
N ARG A 244 -13.08 -0.67 -27.72
CA ARG A 244 -12.32 -0.40 -28.96
C ARG A 244 -10.89 0.02 -28.67
N GLN A 245 -10.69 0.91 -27.70
CA GLN A 245 -9.36 1.35 -27.28
C GLN A 245 -8.50 0.17 -26.81
N LEU A 246 -9.03 -0.68 -25.92
CA LEU A 246 -8.30 -1.84 -25.41
C LEU A 246 -8.08 -2.92 -26.48
N ALA A 247 -9.05 -3.13 -27.36
CA ALA A 247 -8.96 -4.10 -28.45
C ALA A 247 -7.85 -3.73 -29.43
N LEU A 248 -7.66 -2.44 -29.73
CA LEU A 248 -6.55 -1.97 -30.56
C LEU A 248 -5.19 -2.28 -29.93
N ASN A 249 -5.08 -2.21 -28.60
CA ASN A 249 -3.84 -2.48 -27.86
C ASN A 249 -3.56 -3.97 -27.68
N TYR A 250 -4.60 -4.80 -27.50
CA TYR A 250 -4.45 -6.23 -27.27
C TYR A 250 -4.58 -7.08 -28.53
N HIS A 251 -4.82 -6.48 -29.71
CA HIS A 251 -4.95 -7.22 -30.96
C HIS A 251 -3.65 -7.96 -31.31
N PRO A 252 -3.66 -9.28 -31.56
CA PRO A 252 -2.45 -10.05 -31.88
C PRO A 252 -1.76 -9.52 -33.14
N ASP A 253 -2.53 -9.14 -34.17
CA ASP A 253 -1.97 -8.57 -35.41
C ASP A 253 -1.30 -7.19 -35.23
N LYS A 254 -1.47 -6.55 -34.05
CA LYS A 254 -0.82 -5.29 -33.69
C LYS A 254 0.25 -5.47 -32.61
N GLY A 255 0.71 -6.70 -32.39
CA GLY A 255 1.70 -7.04 -31.36
C GLY A 255 1.12 -7.26 -29.96
N GLY A 256 -0.20 -7.38 -29.85
CA GLY A 256 -0.89 -7.70 -28.59
C GLY A 256 -0.92 -9.20 -28.27
N ASN A 257 -1.50 -9.55 -27.12
CA ASN A 257 -1.59 -10.93 -26.64
C ASN A 257 -3.00 -11.50 -26.87
N LEU A 258 -3.08 -12.66 -27.54
CA LEU A 258 -4.32 -13.39 -27.79
C LEU A 258 -5.11 -13.69 -26.51
N GLU A 259 -4.43 -14.06 -25.42
CA GLU A 259 -5.03 -14.33 -24.11
C GLU A 259 -5.67 -13.06 -23.53
N MET A 260 -5.00 -11.92 -23.67
CA MET A 260 -5.54 -10.62 -23.24
C MET A 260 -6.76 -10.20 -24.07
N MET A 261 -6.76 -10.49 -25.38
CA MET A 261 -7.91 -10.24 -26.24
C MET A 261 -9.10 -11.14 -25.86
N GLN A 262 -8.87 -12.41 -25.53
CA GLN A 262 -9.91 -13.32 -25.04
C GLN A 262 -10.49 -12.85 -23.69
N ARG A 263 -9.63 -12.40 -22.78
CA ARG A 263 -10.04 -11.82 -21.50
C ARG A 263 -10.88 -10.55 -21.68
N LEU A 264 -10.45 -9.65 -22.57
CA LEU A 264 -11.19 -8.44 -22.94
C LEU A 264 -12.59 -8.77 -23.49
N ASN A 265 -12.69 -9.74 -24.39
CA ASN A 265 -13.97 -10.15 -24.98
C ASN A 265 -14.92 -10.73 -23.92
N THR A 266 -14.39 -11.54 -23.00
CA THR A 266 -15.16 -12.16 -21.92
C THR A 266 -15.69 -11.10 -20.96
N ALA A 267 -14.84 -10.16 -20.55
CA ALA A 267 -15.21 -9.05 -19.68
C ALA A 267 -16.24 -8.12 -20.34
N TYR A 268 -16.05 -7.78 -21.63
CA TYR A 268 -17.00 -6.96 -22.39
C TYR A 268 -18.40 -7.57 -22.39
N ARG A 269 -18.50 -8.87 -22.70
CA ARG A 269 -19.78 -9.58 -22.78
C ARG A 269 -20.54 -9.48 -21.45
N ARG A 270 -19.87 -9.82 -20.34
CA ARG A 270 -20.45 -9.77 -18.98
C ARG A 270 -21.02 -8.39 -18.65
N ILE A 271 -20.25 -7.33 -18.88
CA ILE A 271 -20.71 -5.96 -18.60
C ILE A 271 -21.88 -5.58 -19.51
N SER A 272 -21.78 -5.89 -20.81
CA SER A 272 -22.81 -5.52 -21.78
C SER A 272 -24.15 -6.22 -21.52
N ASP A 273 -24.13 -7.48 -21.09
CA ASP A 273 -25.34 -8.24 -20.77
C ASP A 273 -25.99 -7.68 -19.51
N TYR A 274 -25.19 -7.35 -18.49
CA TYR A 274 -25.68 -6.72 -17.27
C TYR A 274 -26.35 -5.36 -17.52
N LEU A 275 -25.70 -4.48 -18.30
CA LEU A 275 -26.25 -3.14 -18.59
C LEU A 275 -27.56 -3.21 -19.37
N ARG A 276 -27.70 -4.14 -20.32
CA ARG A 276 -28.94 -4.35 -21.07
C ARG A 276 -30.07 -4.86 -20.18
N GLN A 277 -29.76 -5.76 -19.25
CA GLN A 277 -30.74 -6.26 -18.29
C GLN A 277 -31.21 -5.13 -17.37
N ALA A 278 -30.28 -4.32 -16.87
CA ALA A 278 -30.61 -3.14 -16.05
C ALA A 278 -31.43 -2.09 -16.82
N GLU A 279 -31.19 -1.87 -18.12
CA GLU A 279 -32.03 -1.00 -18.97
C GLU A 279 -33.46 -1.56 -19.14
N THR A 280 -33.60 -2.88 -19.23
CA THR A 280 -34.91 -3.55 -19.39
C THR A 280 -35.74 -3.49 -18.10
N ASP A 281 -35.09 -3.70 -16.96
CA ASP A 281 -35.73 -3.66 -15.64
C ASP A 281 -36.19 -2.24 -15.25
N GLN A 282 -35.61 -1.19 -15.85
CA GLN A 282 -36.01 0.21 -15.63
C GLN A 282 -37.21 0.66 -16.50
N LEU A 283 -37.56 -0.10 -17.54
CA LEU A 283 -38.66 0.18 -18.48
C LEU A 283 -39.93 -0.64 -18.19
N SER A 284 -39.89 -1.53 -17.19
CA SER A 284 -40.98 -2.42 -16.76
C SER A 284 -41.66 -1.92 -15.49
#